data_AF-A0A963VP23-F1
#
_entry.id   AF-A0A963VP23-F1
#
_cell.length_a   1.000
_cell.length_b   1.000
_cell.length_c   1.000
_cell.angle_alpha   90.00
_cell.angle_beta   90.00
_cell.angle_gamma   90.00
#
_symmetry.space_group_name_H-M   'P 1'
#
loop_
_entity.id
_entity.type
_entity.pdbx_description
1 polymer ?
#
loop_
_entity_poly.entity_id
_entity_poly.type
_entity_poly.pdbx_seq_one_letter_code
_entity_poly.pdbx_strand_id
1 'polypeptide(L)' 'DSQLAHEFFQGFVNHAFVTLHIDNLRGDNAHHQCETVFKAFARALRQAVEVDPRAAGSIASTKGSL' A
#
# COMPACT_ATOMS: atom_id res chain seq x y z
N ASP A 1 -3.99 20.46 -3.93
CA ASP A 1 -5.16 20.09 -3.10
C ASP A 1 -4.82 18.83 -2.32
N SER A 2 -4.79 18.89 -0.98
CA SER A 2 -4.45 17.74 -0.13
C SER A 2 -5.53 16.66 -0.12
N GLN A 3 -6.75 16.98 -0.57
CA GLN A 3 -7.86 16.00 -0.66
C GLN A 3 -7.60 14.94 -1.72
N LEU A 4 -6.77 15.24 -2.73
CA LEU A 4 -6.42 14.29 -3.80
C LEU A 4 -5.58 13.10 -3.32
N ALA A 5 -4.98 13.17 -2.13
CA ALA A 5 -4.23 12.03 -1.59
C ALA A 5 -5.14 10.81 -1.38
N HIS A 6 -6.37 11.02 -0.92
CA HIS A 6 -7.35 9.95 -0.79
C HIS A 6 -7.73 9.37 -2.16
N GLU A 7 -8.09 10.23 -3.11
CA GLU A 7 -8.46 9.81 -4.47
C GLU A 7 -7.36 9.05 -5.20
N PHE A 8 -6.09 9.43 -4.97
CA PHE A 8 -4.94 8.68 -5.47
C PHE A 8 -4.94 7.23 -4.97
N PHE A 9 -5.06 7.02 -3.66
CA PHE A 9 -5.04 5.66 -3.09
C PHE A 9 -6.31 4.88 -3.44
N GLN A 10 -7.46 5.53 -3.54
CA GLN A 10 -8.70 4.91 -4.01
C GLN A 10 -8.56 4.43 -5.46
N GLY A 11 -8.03 5.28 -6.35
CA GLY A 11 -7.71 4.90 -7.72
C GLY A 11 -6.69 3.75 -7.78
N PHE A 12 -5.64 3.81 -6.97
CA PHE A 12 -4.63 2.76 -6.89
C PHE A 12 -5.25 1.40 -6.53
N VAL A 13 -6.02 1.29 -5.45
CA VAL A 13 -6.60 -0.01 -5.03
C VAL A 13 -7.60 -0.56 -6.06
N ASN A 14 -8.37 0.33 -6.71
CA ASN A 14 -9.33 -0.07 -7.74
C ASN A 14 -8.67 -0.70 -8.97
N HIS A 15 -7.44 -0.28 -9.30
CA HIS A 15 -6.73 -0.74 -10.50
C HIS A 15 -5.62 -1.76 -10.21
N ALA A 16 -5.06 -1.77 -8.99
CA ALA A 16 -4.04 -2.72 -8.58
C ALA A 16 -4.63 -4.02 -8.01
N PHE A 17 -5.93 -4.03 -7.67
CA PHE A 17 -6.61 -5.18 -7.05
C PHE A 17 -5.95 -5.65 -5.75
N VAL A 18 -5.57 -4.69 -4.91
CA VAL A 18 -4.94 -4.93 -3.61
C VAL A 18 -5.82 -4.44 -2.48
N THR A 19 -5.65 -5.04 -1.30
CA THR A 19 -6.21 -4.49 -0.06
C THR A 19 -5.17 -3.56 0.56
N LEU A 20 -5.57 -2.31 0.87
CA LEU A 20 -4.69 -1.29 1.44
C LEU A 20 -5.37 -0.63 2.64
N HIS A 21 -4.62 -0.52 3.74
CA HIS A 21 -5.03 0.22 4.93
C HIS A 21 -4.00 1.31 5.21
N ILE A 22 -4.47 2.52 5.49
CA ILE A 22 -3.63 3.68 5.81
C ILE A 22 -4.23 4.37 7.04
N ASP A 23 -3.44 4.41 8.11
CA ASP A 23 -3.76 5.18 9.32
C ASP A 23 -2.72 6.27 9.54
N ASN A 24 -3.14 7.53 9.42
CA ASN A 24 -2.31 8.67 9.78
C ASN A 24 -2.43 8.92 11.29
N LEU A 25 -1.55 8.31 12.08
CA LEU A 25 -1.66 8.28 13.54
C LEU A 25 -1.58 9.66 14.21
N ARG A 26 -0.82 10.60 13.64
CA ARG A 26 -0.62 11.97 14.17
C ARG A 26 -0.03 12.91 13.14
N GLY A 27 -0.30 14.20 13.28
CA GLY A 27 0.42 15.28 12.59
C GLY A 27 -0.42 16.56 12.49
N ASP A 28 0.24 17.69 12.29
CA ASP A 28 -0.42 19.00 12.17
C ASP A 28 -0.29 19.59 10.75
N ASN A 29 0.77 19.22 10.03
CA ASN A 29 1.06 19.71 8.70
C ASN A 29 0.61 18.69 7.64
N ALA A 30 -0.38 19.07 6.84
CA ALA A 30 -0.96 18.20 5.81
C ALA A 30 0.07 17.69 4.77
N HIS A 31 1.08 18.49 4.42
CA HIS A 31 2.14 18.08 3.50
C HIS A 31 2.98 16.95 4.10
N HIS A 32 3.45 17.11 5.35
CA HIS A 32 4.22 16.06 6.03
C HIS A 32 3.40 14.80 6.31
N GLN A 33 2.11 14.93 6.61
CA GLN A 33 1.21 13.79 6.77
C GLN A 33 1.09 13.00 5.46
N CYS A 34 0.80 13.68 4.35
CA CYS A 34 0.73 13.02 3.04
C CYS A 34 2.07 12.36 2.70
N GLU A 35 3.18 13.09 2.83
CA GLU A 35 4.52 12.55 2.54
C GLU A 35 4.83 11.30 3.38
N THR A 36 4.47 11.29 4.66
CA THR A 36 4.66 10.14 5.56
C THR A 36 3.81 8.95 5.12
N VAL A 37 2.56 9.18 4.72
CA VAL A 37 1.67 8.15 4.16
C VAL A 37 2.30 7.54 2.90
N PHE A 38 2.76 8.34 1.94
CA PHE A 38 3.39 7.85 0.72
C PHE A 38 4.68 7.07 1.01
N LYS A 39 5.52 7.53 1.95
CA LYS A 39 6.73 6.81 2.38
C LYS A 39 6.41 5.47 3.05
N ALA A 40 5.41 5.43 3.92
CA ALA A 40 4.97 4.19 4.57
C ALA A 40 4.41 3.20 3.55
N PHE A 41 3.54 3.67 2.66
CA PHE A 41 3.00 2.91 1.54
C PHE A 41 4.12 2.31 0.66
N ALA A 42 5.10 3.12 0.24
CA ALA A 42 6.19 2.64 -0.61
C ALA A 42 7.00 1.51 0.05
N ARG A 43 7.24 1.59 1.36
CA ARG A 43 7.92 0.51 2.10
C ARG A 43 7.08 -0.75 2.20
N ALA A 44 5.78 -0.62 2.53
CA ALA A 44 4.87 -1.75 2.64
C ALA A 44 4.68 -2.44 1.27
N LEU A 45 4.45 -1.66 0.21
CA LEU A 45 4.31 -2.19 -1.15
C LEU A 45 5.58 -2.90 -1.60
N ARG A 46 6.76 -2.31 -1.38
CA ARG A 46 8.04 -2.96 -1.69
C ARG A 46 8.14 -4.33 -1.01
N GLN A 47 7.84 -4.42 0.28
CA GLN A 47 7.88 -5.69 1.01
C GLN A 47 6.86 -6.70 0.46
N ALA A 48 5.67 -6.26 0.09
CA ALA A 48 4.61 -7.12 -0.42
C ALA A 48 4.92 -7.71 -1.81
N VAL A 49 5.66 -6.99 -2.66
CA VAL A 49 5.99 -7.42 -4.03
C VAL A 49 7.37 -8.05 -4.18
N GLU A 50 8.18 -8.05 -3.12
CA GLU A 50 9.48 -8.74 -3.12
C GLU A 50 9.30 -10.26 -3.26
N VAL A 51 10.17 -10.89 -4.04
CA VAL A 51 10.15 -12.35 -4.19
C VAL A 51 10.59 -12.99 -2.88
N ASP A 52 9.74 -13.82 -2.29
CA ASP A 52 10.12 -14.63 -1.13
C ASP A 52 10.86 -15.90 -1.59
N PRO A 53 12.18 -16.04 -1.32
CA PRO A 53 12.94 -17.22 -1.72
C PRO A 53 12.46 -18.51 -1.02
N ARG A 54 11.73 -18.41 0.10
CA ARG A 54 11.18 -19.56 0.84
C ARG A 54 9.89 -20.09 0.22
N ALA A 55 9.23 -19.30 -0.62
CA ALA A 55 7.94 -19.60 -1.25
C ALA A 55 8.04 -19.59 -2.78
N ALA A 56 9.25 -19.75 -3.33
CA ALA A 56 9.51 -19.68 -4.76
C ALA A 56 8.62 -20.63 -5.56
N GLY A 57 7.90 -20.08 -6.55
CA GLY A 57 7.00 -20.85 -7.42
C GLY A 57 5.68 -21.28 -6.79
N SER A 58 5.41 -20.89 -5.53
CA SER A 58 4.13 -21.15 -4.86
C SER A 58 3.21 -19.93 -4.84
N ILE A 59 1.90 -20.15 -4.92
CA ILE A 59 0.90 -19.10 -4.73
C ILE A 59 0.67 -18.95 -3.23
N ALA A 60 0.83 -17.74 -2.69
CA ALA A 60 0.63 -17.42 -1.28
C ALA A 60 -0.87 -17.37 -0.88
N SER A 61 -1.60 -18.46 -1.14
CA SER A 61 -3.03 -18.60 -0.85
C SER A 61 -3.39 -20.06 -0.65
N THR A 62 -4.10 -20.38 0.44
CA THR A 62 -4.60 -21.74 0.70
C THR A 62 -5.68 -22.18 -0.28
N LYS A 63 -6.30 -21.25 -1.00
CA LYS A 63 -7.27 -21.52 -2.08
C LYS A 63 -6.59 -21.84 -3.41
N GLY A 64 -5.27 -21.65 -3.53
CA GLY A 64 -4.53 -21.88 -4.77
C GLY A 64 -4.67 -20.77 -5.82
N SER A 65 -5.29 -19.63 -5.47
CA SER A 65 -5.45 -18.46 -6.35
C SER A 65 -5.40 -17.16 -5.54
N LEU A 66 -5.09 -16.04 -6.21
CA LEU A 66 -5.16 -14.67 -5.67
C LEU A 66 -6.27 -13.89 -6.36
#